data_AF-N0D129-F1
#
_entry.id   AF-N0D129-F1
#
_cell.length_a   1.000
_cell.length_b   1.000
_cell.length_c   1.000
_cell.angle_alpha   90.00
_cell.angle_beta   90.00
_cell.angle_gamma   90.00
#
_symmetry.space_group_name_H-M   'P 1'
#
loop_
_entity.id
_entity.type
_entity.pdbx_description
1 polymer ?
#
loop_
_entity_poly.entity_id
_entity_poly.type
_entity_poly.pdbx_seq_one_letter_code
_entity_poly.pdbx_strand_id
1 'polypeptide(L)' 'MALEKYSYKPSLHRAGTVGHGRRCSWHGLKSCAEEPTSSYLTPIGRMAACPRAERQIEDRYGSPS' A
#
# COMPACT_ATOMS: atom_id res chain seq x y z
N MET A 1 8.73 10.93 -9.64
CA MET A 1 7.59 10.03 -9.96
C MET A 1 6.47 10.42 -9.02
N ALA A 2 5.28 10.72 -9.55
CA ALA A 2 4.15 11.06 -8.70
C ALA A 2 3.69 9.83 -7.91
N LEU A 3 3.31 10.02 -6.65
CA LEU A 3 2.65 8.97 -5.88
C LEU A 3 1.25 8.79 -6.46
N GLU A 4 0.88 7.57 -6.84
CA GLU A 4 -0.49 7.29 -7.29
C GLU A 4 -1.22 6.48 -6.23
N LYS A 5 -2.48 6.84 -5.96
CA LYS A 5 -3.34 6.19 -4.98
C LYS A 5 -4.60 5.65 -5.65
N TYR A 6 -4.90 4.39 -5.33
CA TYR A 6 -6.08 3.69 -5.81
C TYR A 6 -6.82 3.06 -4.63
N SER A 7 -8.12 2.82 -4.75
CA SER A 7 -8.80 1.89 -3.85
C SER A 7 -8.08 0.54 -3.85
N TYR A 8 -8.04 -0.13 -2.70
CA TYR A 8 -7.38 -1.42 -2.59
C TYR A 8 -7.92 -2.41 -3.64
N LYS A 9 -7.01 -2.92 -4.48
CA LYS A 9 -7.32 -3.94 -5.49
C LYS A 9 -6.29 -5.06 -5.39
N PRO A 10 -6.68 -6.28 -4.96
CA PRO A 10 -5.76 -7.41 -4.82
C PRO A 10 -5.06 -7.75 -6.15
N SER A 11 -5.74 -7.57 -7.28
CA SER A 11 -5.20 -7.81 -8.62
C SER A 11 -4.06 -6.86 -9.04
N LEU A 12 -3.88 -5.74 -8.33
CA LEU A 12 -2.74 -4.85 -8.57
C LEU A 12 -1.45 -5.35 -7.89
N HIS A 13 -1.55 -6.36 -7.02
CA HIS A 13 -0.45 -6.95 -6.26
C HIS A 13 -0.10 -8.32 -6.83
N ARG A 14 1.20 -8.63 -6.89
CA ARG A 14 1.67 -9.92 -7.41
C ARG A 14 1.17 -11.07 -6.53
N ALA A 15 0.68 -12.14 -7.15
CA ALA A 15 0.27 -13.35 -6.43
C ALA A 15 1.40 -13.84 -5.50
N GLY A 16 1.03 -14.20 -4.26
CA GLY A 16 1.98 -14.60 -3.22
C GLY A 16 2.60 -13.44 -2.42
N THR A 17 2.32 -12.18 -2.75
CA THR A 17 2.75 -11.03 -1.93
C THR A 17 1.74 -10.72 -0.83
N VAL A 18 2.22 -10.10 0.26
CA VAL A 18 1.39 -9.64 1.38
C VAL A 18 0.21 -8.77 0.89
N GLY A 19 0.48 -7.88 -0.08
CA GLY A 19 -0.55 -7.02 -0.68
C GLY A 19 -1.64 -7.75 -1.45
N HIS A 20 -1.37 -8.95 -1.98
CA HIS A 20 -2.39 -9.77 -2.65
C HIS A 20 -3.35 -10.42 -1.64
N GLY A 21 -2.85 -10.75 -0.43
CA GLY A 21 -3.59 -11.47 0.61
C GLY A 21 -4.48 -10.61 1.51
N ARG A 22 -4.93 -9.43 1.06
CA ARG A 22 -5.66 -8.44 1.89
C ARG A 22 -4.90 -8.04 3.15
N ARG A 23 -3.57 -7.88 3.04
CA ARG A 23 -2.74 -7.40 4.14
C ARG A 23 -1.94 -6.19 3.69
N CYS A 24 -1.71 -5.28 4.62
CA CYS A 24 -0.86 -4.14 4.37
C CYS A 24 0.57 -4.59 4.09
N SER A 25 1.08 -4.32 2.88
CA SER A 25 2.45 -4.66 2.50
C SER A 25 3.46 -3.61 2.92
N TRP A 26 3.03 -2.37 3.19
CA TRP A 26 3.88 -1.27 3.66
C TRP A 26 4.65 -1.64 4.94
N HIS A 27 3.95 -2.30 5.88
CA HIS A 27 4.52 -2.74 7.15
C HIS A 27 5.17 -4.13 7.08
N GLY A 28 5.10 -4.80 5.93
CA GLY A 28 5.55 -6.19 5.77
C GLY A 28 4.73 -7.17 6.62
N LEU A 29 5.37 -8.26 7.09
CA LEU A 29 4.73 -9.26 7.96
C LEU A 29 4.49 -8.76 9.39
N LYS A 30 5.06 -7.61 9.76
CA LYS A 30 4.94 -7.05 11.10
C LYS A 30 3.88 -5.94 11.08
N SER A 31 2.85 -6.09 11.89
CA SER A 31 2.15 -4.96 12.53
C SER A 31 1.04 -4.18 11.82
N CYS A 32 0.53 -4.53 10.63
CA CYS A 32 -0.84 -4.12 10.29
C CYS A 32 -1.78 -5.34 10.36
N ALA A 33 -2.47 -5.47 11.49
CA ALA A 33 -3.65 -6.34 11.60
C ALA A 33 -4.85 -5.77 10.84
N GLU A 34 -4.76 -4.51 10.40
CA GLU A 34 -5.77 -3.82 9.63
C GLU A 34 -5.73 -4.24 8.16
N GLU A 35 -6.91 -4.44 7.58
CA GLU A 35 -7.06 -4.68 6.14
C GLU A 35 -6.63 -3.43 5.35
N PRO A 36 -6.00 -3.61 4.18
CA PRO A 36 -5.63 -2.50 3.32
C PRO A 36 -6.86 -1.85 2.71
N THR A 37 -6.92 -0.52 2.78
CA THR A 37 -7.96 0.33 2.18
C THR A 37 -7.54 0.86 0.82
N SER A 38 -6.23 1.01 0.60
CA SER A 38 -5.66 1.62 -0.60
C SER A 38 -4.52 0.80 -1.19
N SER A 39 -4.31 0.97 -2.49
CA SER A 39 -3.12 0.50 -3.22
C SER A 39 -2.36 1.71 -3.73
N TYR A 40 -1.07 1.79 -3.40
CA TYR A 40 -0.19 2.86 -3.82
C TYR A 40 0.78 2.37 -4.88
N LEU A 41 1.06 3.20 -5.88
CA LEU A 41 2.26 3.08 -6.70
C LEU A 41 3.30 4.07 -6.19
N THR A 42 4.30 3.53 -5.49
CA THR A 42 5.44 4.30 -4.97
C THR A 42 6.65 4.12 -5.88
N PRO A 43 7.72 4.94 -5.74
CA PRO A 43 8.97 4.75 -6.47
C PRO A 43 9.63 3.37 -6.25
N ILE A 44 9.33 2.70 -5.14
CA ILE A 44 9.86 1.37 -4.81
C ILE A 44 8.92 0.23 -5.22
N GLY A 45 7.77 0.55 -5.83
CA GLY A 45 6.81 -0.41 -6.36
C GLY A 45 5.40 -0.26 -5.79
N ARG A 46 4.56 -1.25 -6.13
CA ARG A 46 3.15 -1.29 -5.69
C ARG A 46 3.04 -1.83 -4.28
N MET A 47 2.20 -1.16 -3.48
CA MET A 47 2.03 -1.47 -2.07
C MET A 47 0.57 -1.39 -1.66
N ALA A 48 0.11 -2.36 -0.86
CA ALA A 48 -1.18 -2.30 -0.19
C ALA A 48 -1.01 -1.56 1.15
N ALA A 49 -1.84 -0.57 1.40
CA ALA A 49 -1.76 0.31 2.56
C ALA A 49 -3.05 0.24 3.40
N CYS A 50 -2.90 0.01 4.70
CA CYS A 50 -3.93 0.27 5.71
C CYS A 50 -3.98 1.80 6.01
N PRO A 51 -5.04 2.34 6.63
CA PRO A 51 -5.19 3.79 6.87
C PRO A 51 -3.99 4.46 7.53
N ARG A 52 -3.34 3.75 8.46
CA ARG A 52 -2.11 4.21 9.10
C ARG A 52 -0.90 4.23 8.15
N ALA A 53 -0.82 3.28 7.23
CA ALA A 53 0.20 3.24 6.20
C ALA A 53 -0.01 4.32 5.15
N GLU A 54 -1.26 4.67 4.81
CA GLU A 54 -1.57 5.77 3.88
C GLU A 54 -0.88 7.05 4.33
N ARG A 55 -1.05 7.44 5.59
CA ARG A 55 -0.41 8.63 6.16
C ARG A 55 1.12 8.59 6.08
N GLN A 56 1.73 7.44 6.36
CA GLN A 56 3.19 7.29 6.32
C GLN A 56 3.75 7.31 4.90
N ILE A 57 3.03 6.74 3.95
CA ILE A 57 3.41 6.77 2.54
C ILE A 57 3.33 8.21 2.02
N GLU A 58 2.26 8.92 2.35
CA GLU A 58 2.04 10.31 1.93
C GLU A 58 3.04 11.28 2.61
N ASP A 59 3.38 11.05 3.88
CA ASP A 59 4.43 11.81 4.58
C ASP A 59 5.82 11.58 3.96
N ARG A 60 6.12 10.34 3.56
CA ARG A 60 7.43 9.98 3.00
C ARG A 60 7.62 10.34 1.54
N TYR A 61 6.59 10.16 0.71
CA TYR A 61 6.67 10.31 -0.75
C TYR A 61 5.92 11.54 -1.27
N GLY A 62 5.23 12.27 -0.40
CA GLY A 62 4.35 13.38 -0.76
C GLY A 62 2.92 12.92 -1.02
N SER A 63 2.01 13.89 -1.20
CA SER A 63 0.62 13.61 -1.51
C SER A 63 0.46 12.95 -2.88
N PRO A 64 -0.50 12.03 -3.05
CA PRO A 64 -0.77 11.43 -4.34
C PRO A 64 -1.29 12.47 -5.32
N SER A 65 -0.90 12.35 -6.58
CA SER A 65 -1.39 13.20 -7.69
C SER A 65 -2.70 12.67 -8.27
#